data_AF-A0A936J406-F1
#
_entry.id   AF-A0A936J406-F1
#
_cell.length_a   1.000
_cell.length_b   1.000
_cell.length_c   1.000
_cell.angle_alpha   90.00
_cell.angle_beta   90.00
_cell.angle_gamma   90.00
#
_symmetry.space_group_name_H-M   'P 1'
#
loop_
_entity.id
_entity.type
_entity.pdbx_description
1 polymer ?
#
loop_
_entity_poly.entity_id
_entity_poly.type
_entity_poly.pdbx_seq_one_letter_code
_entity_poly.pdbx_strand_id
1 'polypeptide(L)' 'MPLFKKKPKQEPLTNIDMWARPEMLVTFRGEIMPGKDRESRTFRVKTVLSNGRVTLYDFPDEHRKGAFEPINFRRNLTK' A
#
# COMPACT_ATOMS: atom_id res chain seq x y z
N MET A 1 47.60 -6.38 7.93
CA MET A 1 46.43 -6.96 7.25
C MET A 1 45.22 -6.06 7.49
N PRO A 2 44.70 -5.30 6.52
CA PRO A 2 43.56 -4.43 6.77
C PRO A 2 42.25 -5.23 6.59
N LEU A 3 41.53 -5.41 7.69
CA LEU A 3 40.15 -5.91 7.69
C LEU A 3 39.25 -4.82 7.11
N PHE A 4 38.93 -4.92 5.83
CA PHE A 4 37.94 -4.08 5.17
C PHE A 4 36.56 -4.33 5.78
N LYS A 5 36.13 -3.45 6.70
CA LYS A 5 34.75 -3.39 7.18
C LYS A 5 33.86 -2.89 6.04
N LYS A 6 33.23 -3.81 5.30
CA LYS A 6 32.15 -3.48 4.36
C LYS A 6 31.01 -2.86 5.16
N LYS A 7 30.87 -1.52 5.08
CA LYS A 7 29.67 -0.82 5.56
C LYS A 7 28.49 -1.31 4.71
N PRO A 8 27.35 -1.71 5.31
CA PRO A 8 26.17 -2.05 4.53
C PRO A 8 25.79 -0.81 3.71
N LYS A 9 25.77 -1.00 2.40
CA LYS A 9 25.39 0.01 1.42
C LYS A 9 23.93 0.35 1.72
N GLN A 10 23.68 1.50 2.34
CA GLN A 10 22.34 2.07 2.41
C GLN A 10 21.97 2.42 0.98
N GLU A 11 21.30 1.48 0.30
CA GLU A 11 20.67 1.75 -0.98
C GLU A 11 19.66 2.88 -0.74
N PRO A 12 19.68 3.95 -1.56
CA PRO A 12 18.71 5.00 -1.41
C PRO A 12 17.32 4.38 -1.56
N LEU A 13 16.45 4.57 -0.56
CA LEU A 13 15.03 4.15 -0.56
C LEU A 13 14.21 4.94 -1.59
N THR A 14 14.81 5.33 -2.72
CA THR A 14 14.25 6.18 -3.78
C THR A 14 13.33 5.42 -4.73
N ASN A 15 13.14 4.11 -4.52
CA ASN A 15 12.21 3.27 -5.28
C ASN A 15 11.38 2.34 -4.38
N ILE A 16 11.01 2.78 -3.17
CA ILE A 16 9.77 2.23 -2.63
C ILE A 16 8.68 2.76 -3.56
N ASP A 17 8.16 1.90 -4.45
CA ASP A 17 6.96 2.17 -5.26
C ASP A 17 5.81 2.40 -4.29
N MET A 18 5.76 3.61 -3.69
CA MET A 18 4.76 4.04 -2.71
C MET A 18 3.46 4.28 -3.47
N TRP A 19 2.84 3.18 -3.88
CA TRP A 19 1.59 3.13 -4.62
C TRP A 19 0.39 3.60 -3.78
N ALA A 20 0.57 3.62 -2.46
CA ALA A 20 -0.40 4.09 -1.48
C ALA A 20 0.22 5.14 -0.57
N ARG A 21 -0.65 5.93 0.07
CA ARG A 21 -0.28 6.89 1.11
C ARG A 21 -1.16 6.67 2.34
N PRO A 22 -0.71 7.04 3.55
CA PRO A 22 -1.60 7.15 4.69
C PRO A 22 -2.82 7.99 4.34
N GLU A 23 -3.96 7.66 4.94
CA GLU A 23 -5.27 8.28 4.72
C GLU A 23 -5.90 8.08 3.34
N MET A 24 -5.22 7.40 2.41
CA MET A 24 -5.73 7.08 1.09
C MET A 24 -6.84 6.03 1.15
N LEU A 25 -7.89 6.20 0.33
CA LEU A 25 -8.92 5.19 0.15
C LEU A 25 -8.45 4.13 -0.85
N VAL A 26 -8.53 2.86 -0.45
CA VAL A 26 -8.22 1.70 -1.27
C VAL A 26 -9.39 0.74 -1.25
N THR A 27 -9.75 0.20 -2.41
CA THR A 27 -10.87 -0.73 -2.56
C THR A 27 -10.32 -2.12 -2.81
N PHE A 28 -10.71 -3.11 -1.98
CA PHE A 28 -10.35 -4.50 -2.24
C PHE A 28 -11.05 -5.02 -3.49
N ARG A 29 -10.35 -5.87 -4.23
CA ARG A 29 -10.93 -6.57 -5.37
C ARG A 29 -12.04 -7.50 -4.93
N GLY A 30 -13.03 -7.67 -5.80
CA GLY A 30 -14.15 -8.57 -5.50
C GLY A 30 -13.80 -10.05 -5.45
N GLU A 31 -12.66 -10.44 -6.04
CA GLU A 31 -12.08 -11.76 -5.86
C GLU A 31 -11.61 -12.03 -4.41
N ILE A 32 -11.19 -10.98 -3.69
CA ILE A 32 -10.68 -11.09 -2.32
C ILE A 32 -11.82 -11.05 -1.29
N MET A 33 -12.84 -10.22 -1.56
CA MET A 33 -14.04 -10.13 -0.73
C MET A 33 -15.30 -10.40 -1.59
N PRO A 34 -15.63 -11.69 -1.82
CA PRO A 34 -16.87 -12.06 -2.50
C PRO A 34 -18.09 -11.70 -1.65
N GLY A 35 -19.21 -11.36 -2.29
CA GLY A 35 -20.47 -11.06 -1.61
C GLY A 35 -20.53 -9.72 -0.87
N LYS A 36 -19.47 -8.90 -0.89
CA LYS A 36 -19.50 -7.53 -0.38
C LYS A 36 -19.60 -6.52 -1.52
N ASP A 37 -20.31 -5.43 -1.24
CA ASP A 37 -20.39 -4.29 -2.14
C ASP A 37 -19.07 -3.51 -2.21
N ARG A 38 -18.92 -2.68 -3.25
CA ARG A 38 -17.68 -1.90 -3.45
C ARG A 38 -17.41 -0.94 -2.30
N GLU A 39 -18.45 -0.33 -1.75
CA GLU A 39 -18.37 0.58 -0.60
C GLU A 39 -17.89 -0.16 0.65
N SER A 40 -18.47 -1.33 0.95
CA SER A 40 -18.06 -2.18 2.08
C SER A 40 -16.68 -2.82 1.94
N ARG A 41 -16.05 -2.71 0.75
CA ARG A 41 -14.68 -3.16 0.47
C ARG A 41 -13.70 -2.00 0.35
N THR A 42 -14.16 -0.77 0.51
CA THR A 42 -13.32 0.42 0.48
C THR A 42 -12.90 0.77 1.89
N PHE A 43 -11.58 0.82 2.11
CA PHE A 43 -10.99 1.08 3.41
C PHE A 43 -9.97 2.20 3.31
N ARG A 44 -9.72 2.84 4.45
CA ARG A 44 -8.71 3.88 4.58
C ARG A 44 -7.39 3.28 5.01
N VAL A 45 -6.32 3.62 4.31
CA VAL A 45 -4.95 3.25 4.68
C VAL A 45 -4.56 3.96 5.97
N LYS A 46 -4.16 3.19 6.97
CA LYS A 46 -3.64 3.69 8.25
C LYS A 46 -2.14 3.95 8.15
N THR A 47 -1.38 2.99 7.65
CA THR A 47 0.07 3.11 7.54
C THR A 47 0.57 2.35 6.32
N VAL A 48 1.56 2.93 5.64
CA VAL A 48 2.29 2.28 4.55
C VAL A 48 3.62 1.79 5.13
N LEU A 49 3.86 0.49 5.01
CA LEU A 49 5.08 -0.15 5.51
C LEU A 49 6.19 -0.04 4.47
N SER A 50 7.44 -0.06 4.94
CA SER A 50 8.64 0.08 4.09
C SER A 50 8.79 -1.05 3.05
N ASN A 51 8.06 -2.15 3.22
CA ASN A 51 8.02 -3.30 2.30
C ASN A 51 6.96 -3.14 1.18
N GLY A 52 6.28 -2.00 1.09
CA GLY A 52 5.21 -1.72 0.12
C GLY A 52 3.84 -2.32 0.46
N ARG A 53 3.68 -2.91 1.67
CA ARG A 53 2.39 -3.30 2.22
C ARG A 53 1.71 -2.15 2.93
N VAL A 54 0.41 -2.27 3.15
CA VAL A 54 -0.41 -1.28 3.86
C VAL A 54 -1.22 -1.95 4.96
N THR A 55 -1.41 -1.23 6.05
CA THR A 55 -2.40 -1.54 7.09
C THR A 55 -3.58 -0.59 6.97
N LEU A 56 -4.77 -1.03 7.37
CA LEU A 56 -6.00 -0.26 7.26
C LEU A 56 -6.52 0.11 8.65
N TYR A 57 -7.41 1.11 8.74
CA TYR A 57 -7.98 1.52 10.03
C TYR A 57 -8.85 0.41 10.65
N ASP A 58 -9.77 -0.16 9.87
CA ASP A 58 -10.72 -1.19 10.29
C ASP A 58 -10.27 -2.61 9.92
N PHE A 59 -9.01 -2.77 9.51
CA PHE A 59 -8.46 -4.06 9.09
C PHE A 59 -7.00 -4.19 9.56
N PRO A 60 -6.74 -5.00 10.61
CA PRO A 60 -5.42 -5.07 11.23
C PRO A 60 -4.37 -5.83 10.40
N ASP A 61 -4.79 -6.57 9.37
CA ASP A 61 -3.90 -7.30 8.48
C ASP A 61 -3.09 -6.40 7.53
N GLU A 62 -1.95 -6.92 7.09
CA GLU A 62 -1.09 -6.29 6.10
C GLU A 62 -1.44 -6.73 4.68
N HIS A 63 -1.74 -5.77 3.81
CA HIS A 63 -2.16 -6.03 2.44
C HIS A 63 -1.18 -5.51 1.40
N ARG A 64 -1.09 -6.25 0.28
CA ARG A 64 -0.28 -5.88 -0.89
C ARG A 64 -1.13 -5.14 -1.92
N LYS A 65 -0.49 -4.29 -2.74
CA LYS A 65 -1.09 -3.59 -3.90
C LYS A 65 -2.03 -4.46 -4.73
N GLY A 66 -1.63 -5.71 -5.02
CA GLY A 66 -2.40 -6.63 -5.85
C GLY A 66 -3.75 -7.08 -5.28
N ALA A 67 -3.96 -6.94 -3.96
CA ALA A 67 -5.27 -7.24 -3.34
C ALA A 67 -6.31 -6.14 -3.61
N PHE A 68 -5.87 -4.98 -4.08
CA PHE A 68 -6.71 -3.83 -4.31
C PHE A 68 -7.00 -3.62 -5.80
N GLU A 69 -8.10 -2.93 -6.06
CA GLU A 69 -8.40 -2.40 -7.37
C GLU A 69 -7.35 -1.34 -7.76
N PRO A 70 -7.01 -1.23 -9.05
CA PRO A 70 -6.13 -0.17 -9.53
C PRO A 70 -6.75 1.20 -9.21
N ILE A 71 -5.99 2.03 -8.51
CA ILE A 71 -6.41 3.38 -8.15
C ILE A 71 -6.45 4.23 -9.42
N ASN A 72 -7.66 4.56 -9.87
CA ASN A 72 -7.85 5.55 -10.92
C ASN A 72 -7.76 6.96 -10.33
N PHE A 73 -6.54 7.52 -10.29
CA PHE A 73 -6.28 8.88 -9.83
C PHE A 73 -7.07 9.97 -10.60
N ARG A 74 -7.58 9.66 -11.80
CA ARG A 74 -8.34 10.59 -12.65
C ARG A 74 -9.80 10.82 -12.21
N ARG A 75 -10.32 10.07 -11.23
CA ARG A 75 -11.73 10.18 -10.81
C ARG A 75 -12.02 11.27 -9.78
N ASN A 76 -11.00 11.90 -9.19
CA ASN A 76 -11.17 12.96 -8.17
C ASN A 76 -11.00 14.39 -8.73
N LEU A 77 -11.29 14.63 -10.03
CA LEU A 77 -11.19 15.97 -10.62
C LEU A 77 -12.55 16.65 -10.85
N THR A 78 -13.59 16.23 -10.14
CA THR A 78 -14.94 16.78 -10.33
C THR A 78 -15.62 17.03 -8.98
N LYS A 79 -15.37 18.19 -8.37
CA LYS A 79 -16.29 19.34 -8.31
C LYS A 79 -15.81 20.38 -7.30
#